data_AF-A0A9P5ZQQ3-F1
#
_entry.id   AF-A0A9P5ZQQ3-F1
#
_cell.length_a   1.000
_cell.length_b   1.000
_cell.length_c   1.000
_cell.angle_alpha   90.00
_cell.angle_beta   90.00
_cell.angle_gamma   90.00
#
_symmetry.space_group_name_H-M   'P 1'
#
loop_
_entity.id
_entity.type
_entity.pdbx_description
1 polymer ?
#
loop_
_entity_poly.entity_id
_entity_poly.type
_entity_poly.pdbx_seq_one_letter_code
_entity_poly.pdbx_strand_id
1 'polypeptide(L)' 'MTSFLTKAQVTELHVSIKAAQERWGISYKDAAHRLYLQKMAQVQAEMAEVERLKAMMARCRRLINETIRRHSGQAGST' A
#
# COMPACT_ATOMS: atom_id res chain seq x y z
N MET A 1 -14.41 -5.97 14.48
CA MET A 1 -13.26 -5.90 15.41
C MET A 1 -12.68 -4.49 15.37
N THR A 2 -12.92 -3.68 16.39
CA THR A 2 -12.23 -2.39 16.56
C THR A 2 -10.83 -2.68 17.10
N SER A 3 -9.81 -2.54 16.26
CA SER A 3 -8.41 -2.59 16.71
C SER A 3 -8.12 -1.31 17.49
N PHE A 4 -7.79 -1.45 18.77
CA PHE A 4 -7.34 -0.33 19.59
C PHE A 4 -5.82 -0.17 19.47
N LEU A 5 -5.36 1.07 19.42
CA LEU A 5 -3.92 1.36 19.47
C LEU A 5 -3.38 0.97 20.85
N THR A 6 -2.21 0.35 20.85
CA THR A 6 -1.46 0.08 22.08
C THR A 6 -0.96 1.38 22.70
N LYS A 7 -0.68 1.38 24.01
CA LYS A 7 -0.10 2.55 24.70
C LYS A 7 1.18 3.05 24.01
N ALA A 8 2.05 2.13 23.59
CA ALA A 8 3.29 2.47 22.87
C ALA A 8 3.00 3.22 21.56
N GLN A 9 2.04 2.74 20.76
CA GLN A 9 1.65 3.39 19.51
C GLN A 9 1.04 4.78 19.73
N VAL A 10 0.24 4.95 20.79
CA VAL A 10 -0.30 6.28 21.15
C VAL A 10 0.82 7.24 21.54
N THR A 11 1.80 6.79 22.33
CA THR A 11 2.95 7.60 22.72
C THR A 11 3.80 8.00 21.52
N GLU A 12 4.09 7.07 20.61
CA GLU A 12 4.84 7.34 19.38
C GLU A 12 4.13 8.36 18.48
N LEU A 13 2.80 8.21 18.32
CA LEU A 13 1.99 9.14 17.56
C LEU A 13 2.03 10.54 18.18
N HIS A 14 1.93 10.64 19.51
CA HIS A 14 2.01 11.91 20.22
C HIS A 14 3.35 12.61 20.00
N VAL A 15 4.46 11.88 20.15
CA VAL A 15 5.81 12.41 19.92
C VAL A 15 5.95 12.92 18.49
N SER A 16 5.44 12.18 17.50
CA SER A 16 5.48 12.56 16.10
C SER A 16 4.68 13.85 15.83
N ILE A 17 3.49 13.98 16.42
CA ILE A 17 2.67 15.19 16.29
C ILE A 17 3.36 16.37 16.97
N LYS A 18 3.98 16.19 18.14
CA LYS A 18 4.73 17.25 18.82
C LYS A 18 5.92 17.74 18.01
N ALA A 19 6.73 16.83 17.48
CA ALA A 19 7.84 17.19 16.60
C ALA A 19 7.36 17.95 15.36
N ALA A 20 6.24 17.55 14.76
CA ALA A 20 5.64 18.25 13.62
C ALA A 20 5.07 19.62 14.01
N GLN A 21 4.45 19.72 15.19
CA GLN A 21 3.93 20.97 15.76
C GLN A 21 5.06 22.00 15.88
N GLU A 22 6.18 21.61 16.49
CA GLU A 22 7.36 22.45 16.70
C GLU A 22 8.02 22.82 15.37
N ARG A 23 8.22 21.84 14.48
CA ARG A 23 8.85 22.04 13.17
C ARG A 23 8.08 23.01 12.28
N TRP A 24 6.76 22.94 12.30
CA TRP A 24 5.91 23.76 11.42
C TRP A 24 5.41 25.04 12.08
N GLY A 25 5.58 25.20 13.40
CA GLY A 25 5.06 26.35 14.14
C GLY A 25 3.54 26.45 14.10
N ILE A 26 2.82 25.32 14.04
CA ILE A 26 1.35 25.29 13.95
C ILE A 26 0.71 24.68 15.20
N SER A 27 -0.62 24.66 15.27
CA SER A 27 -1.33 24.02 16.38
C SER A 27 -1.14 22.50 16.37
N TYR A 28 -1.23 21.85 17.53
CA TYR A 28 -1.17 20.39 17.63
C TYR A 28 -2.23 19.70 16.76
N LYS A 29 -3.45 20.28 16.70
CA LYS A 29 -4.56 19.78 15.89
C LYS A 29 -4.20 19.82 14.40
N ASP A 30 -3.64 20.92 13.93
CA ASP A 30 -3.27 21.08 12.51
C ASP A 30 -2.08 20.19 12.15
N ALA A 31 -1.12 20.03 13.07
CA ALA A 31 0.00 19.09 12.90
C ALA A 31 -0.49 17.64 12.78
N ALA A 32 -1.40 17.22 13.66
CA ALA A 32 -2.00 15.91 13.62
C ALA A 32 -2.78 15.67 12.31
N HIS A 33 -3.57 16.67 11.89
CA HIS A 33 -4.35 16.57 10.67
C HIS A 33 -3.45 16.48 9.42
N ARG A 34 -2.39 17.28 9.34
CA ARG A 34 -1.43 17.21 8.22
C ARG A 34 -0.69 15.87 8.17
N LEU A 35 -0.23 15.35 9.32
CA LEU A 35 0.39 14.03 9.38
C LEU A 35 -0.56 12.92 8.93
N TYR A 36 -1.83 13.00 9.34
CA TYR A 36 -2.87 12.07 8.88
C TYR A 36 -3.02 12.11 7.35
N LEU A 37 -3.14 13.31 6.76
CA LEU A 37 -3.27 13.46 5.31
C LEU A 37 -2.05 12.88 4.57
N GLN A 38 -0.83 13.13 5.07
CA GLN A 38 0.39 12.56 4.49
C GLN A 38 0.39 11.03 4.54
N LYS A 39 -0.01 10.45 5.68
CA LYS A 39 -0.11 9.00 5.82
C LYS A 39 -1.19 8.40 4.93
N MET A 40 -2.31 9.08 4.75
CA MET A 40 -3.35 8.60 3.83
C MET A 40 -2.94 8.66 2.38
N ALA A 41 -2.25 9.72 1.95
CA ALA A 41 -1.68 9.79 0.62
C ALA A 41 -0.66 8.65 0.37
N GLN A 42 0.18 8.35 1.36
CA GLN A 42 1.13 7.24 1.28
C GLN A 42 0.40 5.88 1.13
N VAL A 43 -0.59 5.59 1.98
CA VAL A 43 -1.36 4.35 1.91
C VAL A 43 -2.08 4.21 0.57
N GLN A 44 -2.66 5.30 0.04
CA GLN A 44 -3.31 5.29 -1.27
C GLN A 44 -2.33 4.96 -2.40
N ALA A 45 -1.12 5.52 -2.36
CA ALA A 45 -0.08 5.21 -3.35
C ALA A 45 0.37 3.75 -3.27
N GLU A 46 0.57 3.22 -2.06
CA GLU A 46 0.91 1.81 -1.84
C GLU A 46 -0.20 0.86 -2.33
N MET A 47 -1.46 1.20 -2.06
CA MET A 47 -2.61 0.43 -2.58
C MET A 47 -2.66 0.43 -4.11
N ALA A 48 -2.42 1.57 -4.75
CA ALA A 48 -2.38 1.66 -6.20
C ALA A 48 -1.26 0.79 -6.79
N GLU A 49 -0.08 0.76 -6.16
CA GLU A 49 1.02 -0.10 -6.58
C GLU A 49 0.68 -1.59 -6.42
N VAL A 50 0.03 -1.97 -5.33
CA VAL A 50 -0.45 -3.34 -5.12
C VAL A 50 -1.41 -3.77 -6.25
N GLU A 51 -2.35 -2.91 -6.63
CA GLU A 51 -3.28 -3.21 -7.73
C GLU A 51 -2.56 -3.31 -9.08
N ARG A 52 -1.56 -2.46 -9.33
CA ARG A 52 -0.71 -2.55 -10.51
C ARG A 52 0.04 -3.89 -10.58
N LEU A 53 0.62 -4.32 -9.46
CA LEU A 53 1.32 -5.60 -9.36
C LEU A 53 0.37 -6.79 -9.58
N LYS A 54 -0.85 -6.75 -9.02
CA LYS A 54 -1.87 -7.78 -9.27
C LYS A 54 -2.22 -7.88 -10.75
N ALA A 55 -2.43 -6.75 -11.43
CA ALA A 55 -2.72 -6.74 -12.87
C ALA A 55 -1.57 -7.32 -13.70
N MET A 56 -0.33 -7.01 -13.34
CA MET A 56 0.87 -7.57 -13.98
C MET A 56 0.96 -9.08 -13.78
N MET A 57 0.75 -9.59 -12.56
CA MET A 57 0.74 -11.03 -12.27
C MET A 57 -0.35 -11.75 -13.06
N ALA A 58 -1.55 -11.17 -13.16
CA ALA A 58 -2.63 -11.73 -13.97
C ALA A 58 -2.24 -11.81 -15.46
N ARG A 59 -1.56 -10.80 -16.00
CA ARG A 59 -1.04 -10.80 -17.38
C ARG A 59 0.00 -11.90 -17.58
N CYS A 60 0.99 -12.02 -16.69
CA CYS A 60 2.00 -13.07 -16.77
C CYS A 60 1.36 -14.47 -16.73
N ARG A 61 0.39 -14.68 -15.83
CA ARG A 61 -0.36 -15.94 -15.75
C ARG A 61 -1.08 -16.28 -17.06
N ARG A 62 -1.70 -15.29 -17.72
CA ARG A 62 -2.35 -15.50 -19.02
C ARG A 62 -1.35 -15.91 -20.09
N LEU A 63 -0.20 -15.24 -20.18
CA LEU A 63 0.84 -15.55 -21.16
C LEU A 63 1.43 -16.95 -20.93
N ILE A 64 1.69 -17.33 -19.68
CA ILE A 64 2.16 -18.68 -19.33
C ILE A 64 1.14 -19.73 -19.79
N ASN A 65 -0.14 -19.53 -19.46
CA ASN A 65 -1.20 -20.47 -19.85
C ASN A 65 -1.35 -20.59 -21.37
N GLU A 66 -1.18 -19.48 -22.10
CA GLU A 66 -1.21 -19.48 -23.56
C GLU A 66 -0.01 -20.24 -24.15
N THR A 67 1.19 -20.01 -23.64
CA THR A 67 2.40 -20.74 -24.04
C THR A 67 2.25 -22.24 -23.80
N ILE A 68 1.74 -22.63 -22.62
CA ILE A 68 1.44 -24.04 -22.31
C ILE A 68 0.46 -24.60 -23.34
N ARG A 69 -0.66 -23.91 -23.60
CA ARG A 69 -1.68 -24.36 -24.57
C ARG A 69 -1.09 -24.57 -25.97
N ARG A 70 -0.25 -23.64 -26.44
CA ARG A 70 0.38 -23.73 -27.77
C ARG A 70 1.30 -24.96 -27.89
N HIS A 71 2.10 -25.24 -26.85
CA HIS A 71 3.01 -26.38 -26.87
C HIS A 71 2.28 -27.72 -26.65
N SER A 72 1.23 -27.75 -25.83
CA SER A 72 0.39 -28.95 -25.65
C SER A 72 -0.40 -29.32 -26.91
N GLY A 73 -0.73 -28.35 -27.77
CA GLY A 73 -1.41 -28.58 -29.06
C GLY A 73 -0.51 -29.07 -30.19
N GLN A 74 0.82 -28.97 -30.06
CA GLN A 74 1.78 -29.44 -31.08
C GLN A 74 2.19 -30.92 -30.92
N ALA A 75 1.85 -31.57 -29.81
CA ALA A 75 2.20 -32.97 -29.55
C ALA A 75 1.27 -34.01 -30.23
N GLY A 76 0.28 -33.56 -31.02
CA GLY A 76 -0.75 -34.43 -31.62
C GLY A 76 -0.77 -34.47 -33.15
N SER A 77 0.33 -34.14 -33.83
CA SER A 77 0.41 -34.23 -35.30
C SER A 77 1.71 -34.89 -35.75
N THR A 78 1.79 -36.19 -35.51
CA THR A 78 2.64 -37.15 -36.24
C THR A 78 1.84 -38.42 -36.42
#